data_AF-A0A7V6T316-F1
#
_entry.id   AF-A0A7V6T316-F1
#
_cell.length_a   1.000
_cell.length_b   1.000
_cell.length_c   1.000
_cell.angle_alpha   90.00
_cell.angle_beta   90.00
_cell.angle_gamma   90.00
#
_symmetry.space_group_name_H-M   'P 1'
#
loop_
_entity.id
_entity.type
_entity.pdbx_description
1 polymer ?
#
loop_
_entity_poly.entity_id
_entity_poly.type
_entity_poly.pdbx_seq_one_letter_code
_entity_poly.pdbx_strand_id
1 'polypeptide(L)'
;MFELERLNVVRIVDSELKAKALINEGFTLVKKPKADVVAKAVSAAESKVLNLKKMTLTELKDYAAENNIDLGGATRKADIVALIEKEG
;
A
#
# COMPACT_ATOMS: atom_id res chain seq x y z
N MET A 1 2.98 -19.98 10.38
CA MET A 1 4.30 -19.45 10.79
C MET A 1 4.74 -18.32 9.86
N PHE A 2 4.98 -17.15 10.45
CA PHE A 2 5.47 -15.91 9.86
C PHE A 2 6.88 -15.64 10.37
N GLU A 3 7.80 -15.30 9.49
CA GLU A 3 9.19 -14.99 9.83
C GLU A 3 9.45 -13.53 9.48
N LEU A 4 9.91 -12.77 10.47
CA LEU A 4 10.18 -11.35 10.33
C LEU A 4 11.63 -11.04 10.69
N GLU A 5 12.25 -10.07 10.02
CA GLU A 5 13.63 -9.67 10.25
C GLU A 5 13.76 -8.17 10.50
N ARG A 6 14.63 -7.79 11.44
CA ARG A 6 15.03 -6.39 11.67
C ARG A 6 16.47 -6.33 12.15
N LEU A 7 17.33 -5.57 11.46
CA LEU A 7 18.69 -5.23 11.91
C LEU A 7 19.45 -6.44 12.52
N ASN A 8 19.45 -7.57 11.80
CA ASN A 8 20.06 -8.85 12.19
C ASN A 8 19.31 -9.70 13.23
N VAL A 9 18.06 -9.38 13.55
CA VAL A 9 17.21 -10.18 14.44
C VAL A 9 16.06 -10.81 13.65
N VAL A 10 15.96 -12.15 13.69
CA VAL A 10 14.83 -12.90 13.12
C VAL A 10 13.83 -13.26 14.22
N ARG A 11 12.55 -12.92 14.02
CA ARG A 11 11.41 -13.21 14.88
C ARG A 11 10.43 -14.12 14.14
N ILE A 12 10.13 -15.27 14.73
CA ILE A 12 9.16 -16.20 14.17
C ILE A 12 7.88 -16.18 15.02
N VAL A 13 6.72 -16.00 14.37
CA VAL A 13 5.42 -15.91 15.03
C VAL A 13 4.38 -16.72 14.26
N ASP A 14 3.45 -17.38 14.94
CA ASP A 14 2.41 -18.17 14.27
C ASP A 14 1.11 -17.41 14.01
N SER A 15 0.99 -16.21 14.57
CA SER A 15 -0.22 -15.39 14.50
C SER A 15 -0.03 -14.16 13.61
N GLU A 16 -0.99 -13.92 12.73
CA GLU A 16 -1.03 -12.74 11.85
C GLU A 16 -1.05 -11.42 12.63
N LEU A 17 -1.76 -11.36 13.75
CA LEU A 17 -1.81 -10.16 14.60
C LEU A 17 -0.42 -9.78 15.12
N LYS A 18 0.36 -10.76 15.56
CA LYS A 18 1.73 -10.53 16.04
C LYS A 18 2.66 -10.14 14.89
N ALA A 19 2.51 -10.75 13.72
CA ALA A 19 3.27 -10.36 12.54
C ALA A 19 2.97 -8.91 12.15
N LYS A 20 1.70 -8.49 12.12
CA LYS A 20 1.30 -7.10 11.81
C LYS A 20 1.80 -6.09 12.84
N ALA A 21 1.81 -6.43 14.13
CA ALA A 21 2.38 -5.58 15.17
C ALA A 21 3.89 -5.37 14.95
N LEU A 22 4.63 -6.45 14.72
CA LEU A 22 6.06 -6.39 14.45
C LEU A 22 6.37 -5.61 13.16
N ILE A 23 5.55 -5.75 12.12
CA ILE A 23 5.69 -4.94 10.90
C ILE A 23 5.52 -3.44 11.19
N ASN A 24 4.54 -3.06 12.02
CA ASN A 24 4.37 -1.67 12.46
C ASN A 24 5.54 -1.18 13.31
N GLU A 25 6.16 -2.05 14.11
CA GLU A 25 7.37 -1.74 14.87
C GLU A 25 8.63 -1.63 14.00
N GLY A 26 8.54 -1.94 12.71
CA GLY A 26 9.62 -1.83 11.74
C GLY A 26 10.31 -3.15 11.39
N PHE A 27 9.67 -4.29 11.62
CA PHE A 27 10.14 -5.58 11.12
C PHE A 27 9.71 -5.84 9.67
N THR A 28 10.60 -6.44 8.89
CA THR A 28 10.34 -6.82 7.51
C THR A 28 9.88 -8.26 7.46
N LEU A 29 8.78 -8.54 6.77
CA LEU A 29 8.25 -9.89 6.66
C LEU A 29 9.02 -10.69 5.60
N VAL A 30 9.75 -11.71 6.03
CA VAL A 30 10.63 -12.56 5.20
C VAL A 30 9.88 -13.80 4.70
N LYS A 31 9.07 -14.44 5.56
CA LYS A 31 8.36 -15.69 5.22
C LYS A 31 6.91 -15.62 5.66
N LYS A 32 5.99 -15.83 4.72
CA LYS A 32 4.56 -16.02 5.01
C LYS A 32 4.20 -17.51 4.99
N PRO A 33 3.24 -17.97 5.80
CA PRO A 33 2.63 -19.27 5.59
C PRO A 33 1.97 -19.27 4.20
N LYS A 34 2.18 -20.36 3.45
CA LYS A 34 1.61 -20.53 2.11
C LYS A 34 0.10 -20.76 2.22
N ALA A 35 -0.65 -19.67 2.31
CA ALA A 35 -2.09 -19.59 2.07
C ALA A 35 -2.33 -18.22 1.42
N ASP A 36 -2.54 -18.24 0.11
CA ASP A 36 -2.93 -17.12 -0.75
C ASP A 36 -2.13 -15.79 -0.71
N VAL A 37 -1.38 -15.63 -1.79
CA VAL A 37 -0.79 -14.44 -2.41
C VAL A 37 -1.67 -13.18 -2.44
N VAL A 38 -1.93 -12.48 -1.33
CA VAL A 38 -2.18 -11.01 -1.38
C VAL A 38 -1.67 -10.32 -0.11
N ALA A 39 -0.41 -9.93 -0.11
CA ALA A 39 0.05 -8.73 0.60
C ALA A 39 1.50 -8.52 0.19
N LYS A 40 1.65 -8.02 -1.03
CA LYS A 40 2.90 -7.47 -1.55
C LYS A 40 3.23 -6.28 -0.65
N ALA A 41 4.22 -6.49 0.22
CA ALA A 41 4.88 -5.41 0.93
C ALA A 41 5.42 -4.46 -0.14
N VAL A 42 4.89 -3.24 -0.19
CA VAL A 42 5.54 -2.17 -0.93
C VAL A 42 5.56 -0.95 -0.02
N SER A 43 6.77 -0.50 0.25
CA SER A 43 7.17 0.71 0.93
C SER A 43 6.17 1.86 0.84
N ALA A 44 6.07 2.63 1.92
CA ALA A 44 5.10 3.70 2.14
C ALA A 44 5.00 4.78 1.03
N ALA A 45 5.95 4.85 0.09
CA ALA A 45 5.88 5.72 -1.08
C ALA A 45 5.20 5.08 -2.32
N GLU A 46 5.36 3.76 -2.54
CA GLU A 46 4.74 3.05 -3.67
C GLU A 46 3.33 2.50 -3.35
N SER A 47 2.97 2.41 -2.07
CA SER A 47 1.64 1.96 -1.63
C SER A 47 0.52 2.96 -1.92
N LYS A 48 0.81 4.26 -2.04
CA LYS A 48 -0.16 5.27 -2.52
C LYS A 48 -0.47 5.02 -4.00
N VAL A 49 0.56 4.87 -4.82
CA VAL A 49 0.47 4.63 -6.27
C VAL A 49 -0.32 3.36 -6.60
N LEU A 50 -0.05 2.27 -5.88
CA LEU A 50 -0.75 0.99 -6.07
C LEU A 50 -2.21 1.03 -5.60
N ASN A 51 -2.55 1.87 -4.63
CA ASN A 51 -3.94 2.07 -4.21
C ASN A 51 -4.72 2.92 -5.22
N LEU A 52 -4.14 4.02 -5.72
CA LEU A 52 -4.77 4.86 -6.74
C LEU A 52 -5.06 4.07 -8.03
N LYS A 53 -4.14 3.20 -8.46
CA LYS A 53 -4.37 2.33 -9.63
C LYS A 53 -5.47 1.28 -9.40
N LYS A 54 -5.73 0.90 -8.15
CA LYS A 54 -6.81 -0.05 -7.78
C LYS A 54 -8.16 0.63 -7.56
N MET A 55 -8.19 1.91 -7.19
CA MET A 55 -9.43 2.69 -7.02
C MET A 55 -10.20 2.84 -8.32
N THR A 56 -11.52 2.95 -8.24
CA THR A 56 -12.39 3.21 -9.40
C THR A 56 -12.29 4.67 -9.85
N LEU A 57 -12.77 4.98 -11.06
CA LEU A 57 -12.81 6.37 -11.56
C LEU A 57 -13.59 7.30 -10.63
N THR A 58 -14.63 6.79 -9.96
CA THR A 58 -15.44 7.54 -9.01
C THR A 58 -14.63 7.86 -7.74
N GLU A 59 -13.97 6.86 -7.15
CA GLU A 59 -13.13 7.05 -5.96
C GLU A 59 -11.96 7.99 -6.21
N LEU A 60 -11.36 7.95 -7.40
CA LEU A 60 -10.29 8.87 -7.78
C LEU A 60 -10.77 10.31 -7.91
N LYS A 61 -11.99 10.53 -8.41
CA LYS A 61 -12.59 11.87 -8.49
C LYS A 61 -12.94 12.39 -7.11
N ASP A 62 -13.47 11.53 -6.25
CA ASP A 62 -13.79 11.86 -4.86
C ASP A 62 -12.51 12.25 -4.11
N TYR A 63 -11.46 11.43 -4.23
CA TYR A 63 -10.15 11.72 -3.64
C TYR A 63 -9.57 13.04 -4.14
N ALA A 64 -9.63 13.31 -5.44
CA ALA A 64 -9.18 14.58 -5.99
C ALA A 64 -10.00 15.77 -5.47
N ALA A 65 -11.33 15.62 -5.35
CA ALA A 65 -12.18 16.66 -4.79
C ALA A 65 -11.88 16.92 -3.30
N GLU A 66 -11.70 15.88 -2.49
CA GLU A 66 -11.33 15.98 -1.07
C GLU A 66 -9.97 16.66 -0.88
N ASN A 67 -9.01 16.35 -1.76
CA ASN A 67 -7.66 16.91 -1.70
C ASN A 67 -7.50 18.23 -2.50
N ASN A 68 -8.60 18.78 -3.05
CA ASN A 68 -8.60 20.00 -3.87
C ASN A 68 -7.62 19.94 -5.07
N ILE A 69 -7.47 18.75 -5.66
CA ILE A 69 -6.62 18.49 -6.82
C ILE A 69 -7.42 18.79 -8.09
N ASP A 70 -6.91 19.69 -8.92
CA ASP A 70 -7.55 20.04 -10.18
C ASP A 70 -7.35 18.91 -11.21
N LEU A 71 -8.46 18.31 -11.64
CA LEU A 71 -8.42 17.22 -12.61
C LEU A 71 -8.28 17.72 -14.06
N GLY A 72 -8.30 19.03 -14.33
CA GLY A 72 -7.99 19.62 -15.64
C GLY A 72 -8.77 19.07 -16.84
N GLY A 73 -9.92 18.42 -16.63
CA GLY A 73 -10.66 17.72 -17.69
C GLY A 73 -10.15 16.31 -18.04
N ALA A 74 -9.27 15.73 -17.22
CA ALA A 74 -8.83 14.35 -17.33
C ALA A 74 -10.03 13.39 -17.19
N THR A 75 -10.35 12.70 -18.27
CA THR A 75 -11.44 11.70 -18.33
C THR A 75 -10.92 10.27 -18.19
N ARG A 76 -9.61 10.08 -18.36
CA ARG A 76 -8.96 8.78 -18.32
C ARG A 76 -8.42 8.53 -16.92
N LYS A 77 -8.67 7.30 -16.44
CA LYS A 77 -8.23 6.87 -15.10
C LYS A 77 -6.72 7.05 -14.90
N ALA A 78 -5.92 6.72 -15.91
CA ALA A 78 -4.47 6.82 -15.83
C ALA A 78 -4.00 8.28 -15.63
N ASP A 79 -4.59 9.23 -16.37
CA ASP A 79 -4.27 10.65 -16.27
C ASP A 79 -4.69 11.23 -14.91
N ILE A 80 -5.87 10.85 -14.39
CA ILE A 80 -6.34 11.26 -13.06
C ILE A 80 -5.39 10.76 -11.96
N VAL A 81 -4.98 9.50 -12.04
CA VAL A 81 -4.03 8.92 -11.08
C VAL A 81 -2.70 9.67 -11.13
N ALA A 82 -2.18 9.95 -12.32
CA ALA A 82 -0.92 10.68 -12.48
C ALA A 82 -0.99 12.12 -11.95
N LEU A 83 -2.12 12.81 -12.10
CA LEU A 83 -2.35 14.14 -11.54
C LEU A 83 -2.37 14.09 -10.01
N ILE A 84 -3.09 13.12 -9.44
CA ILE A 84 -3.17 12.94 -7.99
C ILE A 84 -1.80 12.57 -7.40
N GLU A 85 -1.02 11.75 -8.09
CA GLU A 85 0.36 11.42 -7.70
C GLU A 85 1.32 12.62 -7.76
N LYS A 86 1.04 13.59 -8.63
CA LYS A 86 1.89 14.76 -8.85
C LYS A 86 1.58 15.90 -7.87
N GLU A 87 0.31 16.09 -7.54
CA GLU A 87 -0.18 17.20 -6.69
C GLU A 87 -0.36 16.81 -5.20
N GLY A 88 -0.38 15.51 -4.87
CA GLY A 88 -0.66 14.99 -3.50
C GLY A 88 0.44 14.18 -2.82
#